data_AF-A0AAD9DXA5-F1
#
_entry.id   AF-A0AAD9DXA5-F1
#
_cell.length_a   1.000
_cell.length_b   1.000
_cell.length_c   1.000
_cell.angle_alpha   90.00
_cell.angle_beta   90.00
_cell.angle_gamma   90.00
#
_symmetry.space_group_name_H-M   'P 1'
#
loop_
_entity.id
_entity.type
_entity.pdbx_description
1 polymer ?
#
loop_
_entity_poly.entity_id
_entity_poly.type
_entity_poly.pdbx_seq_one_letter_code
_entity_poly.pdbx_strand_id
1 'polypeptide(L)'
;MDPYQFVYSPNKSPDDAITLVMHAVLTHLDRKNKYVRMLFIDYISAVNTIIPTKLIPKLTDLGLIAHLCNWILEFLTSKPQMVKVGNSFSSTVSKHRGSTGLFSDNTTILGLITKGYKSAYRD
;
A
#
# COMPACT_ATOMS: atom_id res chain seq x y z
N MET A 1 6.33 -20.46 -1.24
CA MET A 1 5.43 -19.46 -0.63
C MET A 1 5.14 -19.88 0.80
N ASP A 2 4.94 -18.93 1.71
CA ASP A 2 4.69 -19.23 3.12
C ASP A 2 3.33 -19.94 3.32
N PRO A 3 3.28 -21.12 3.99
CA PRO A 3 2.04 -21.79 4.34
C PRO A 3 1.05 -20.91 5.12
N TYR A 4 1.53 -19.95 5.92
CA TYR A 4 0.71 -19.07 6.75
C TYR A 4 0.37 -17.71 6.09
N GLN A 5 0.68 -17.55 4.80
CA GLN A 5 0.20 -16.42 4.01
C GLN A 5 -1.21 -16.73 3.47
N PHE A 6 -2.21 -15.98 3.94
CA PHE A 6 -3.62 -16.15 3.58
C PHE A 6 -4.15 -15.13 2.57
N VAL A 7 -3.47 -14.00 2.42
CA VAL A 7 -3.84 -12.95 1.46
C VAL A 7 -3.03 -13.10 0.17
N TYR A 8 -3.66 -12.83 -0.97
CA TYR A 8 -3.06 -12.95 -2.31
C TYR A 8 -2.55 -14.37 -2.64
N SER A 9 -3.16 -15.40 -2.04
CA SER A 9 -2.83 -16.81 -2.29
C SER A 9 -4.07 -17.54 -2.84
N PRO A 10 -3.94 -18.39 -3.86
CA PRO A 10 -5.07 -19.13 -4.39
C PRO A 10 -5.64 -20.09 -3.34
N ASN A 11 -6.96 -20.24 -3.31
CA ASN A 11 -7.68 -21.14 -2.40
C ASN A 11 -7.45 -20.87 -0.90
N LYS A 12 -7.11 -19.63 -0.53
CA LYS A 12 -7.06 -19.17 0.86
C LYS A 12 -7.87 -17.91 1.03
N SER A 13 -8.51 -17.80 2.19
CA SER A 13 -9.34 -16.67 2.59
C SER A 13 -8.82 -16.04 3.89
N PRO A 14 -9.20 -14.78 4.18
CA PRO A 14 -8.97 -14.20 5.50
C PRO A 14 -9.61 -15.01 6.63
N ASP A 15 -10.74 -15.66 6.36
CA ASP A 15 -11.45 -16.51 7.33
C ASP A 15 -10.61 -17.73 7.73
N ASP A 16 -9.89 -18.34 6.78
CA ASP A 16 -8.97 -19.45 7.08
C ASP A 16 -7.87 -19.02 8.06
N ALA A 17 -7.40 -17.76 7.97
CA ALA A 17 -6.43 -17.22 8.91
C ALA A 17 -7.01 -17.10 10.31
N ILE A 18 -8.24 -16.60 10.43
CA ILE A 18 -8.96 -16.48 11.70
C ILE A 18 -9.21 -17.87 12.29
N THR A 19 -9.72 -18.81 11.49
CA THR A 19 -9.98 -20.18 11.91
C THR A 19 -8.71 -20.87 12.40
N LEU A 20 -7.57 -20.70 11.68
CA LEU A 20 -6.29 -21.25 12.11
C LEU A 20 -5.87 -20.69 13.48
N VAL A 21 -5.91 -19.36 13.64
CA VAL A 21 -5.51 -18.71 14.90
C VAL A 21 -6.43 -19.16 16.04
N MET A 22 -7.74 -19.16 15.83
CA MET A 22 -8.73 -19.60 16.82
C MET A 22 -8.49 -21.05 17.23
N HIS A 23 -8.33 -21.95 16.25
CA HIS A 23 -8.05 -23.36 16.52
C HIS A 23 -6.77 -23.55 17.33
N ALA A 24 -5.69 -22.86 16.96
CA ALA A 24 -4.40 -22.94 17.66
C ALA A 24 -4.51 -22.43 19.11
N VAL A 25 -5.25 -21.36 19.33
CA VAL A 25 -5.46 -20.75 20.65
C VAL A 25 -6.26 -21.68 21.55
N LEU A 26 -7.43 -22.13 21.07
CA LEU A 26 -8.32 -22.99 21.85
C LEU A 26 -7.62 -24.31 22.21
N THR A 27 -6.98 -24.95 21.23
CA THR A 27 -6.20 -26.18 21.45
C THR A 27 -5.08 -26.00 22.49
N HIS A 28 -4.47 -24.79 22.55
CA HIS A 28 -3.46 -24.49 23.55
C HIS A 28 -4.06 -24.25 24.95
N LEU A 29 -5.21 -23.58 25.02
CA LEU A 29 -5.90 -23.22 26.26
C LEU A 29 -6.65 -24.38 26.92
N ASP A 30 -7.03 -25.42 26.17
CA ASP A 30 -7.65 -26.64 26.72
C ASP A 30 -6.75 -27.41 27.72
N ARG A 31 -5.48 -27.02 27.83
CA ARG A 31 -4.52 -27.57 28.78
C ARG A 31 -4.49 -26.74 30.06
N LYS A 32 -4.53 -27.40 31.23
CA LYS A 32 -4.47 -26.72 32.54
C LYS A 32 -3.28 -25.77 32.65
N ASN A 33 -3.55 -24.58 33.19
CA ASN A 33 -2.55 -23.56 33.53
C ASN A 33 -1.70 -23.07 32.34
N LYS A 34 -2.31 -22.97 31.15
CA LYS A 34 -1.69 -22.37 29.95
C LYS A 34 -2.33 -21.02 29.64
N TYR A 35 -1.56 -20.16 28.97
CA TYR A 35 -2.00 -18.85 28.51
C TYR A 35 -1.39 -18.58 27.13
N VAL A 36 -2.06 -17.76 26.33
CA VAL A 36 -1.60 -17.38 24.99
C VAL A 36 -1.25 -15.89 24.97
N ARG A 37 -0.17 -15.55 24.27
CA ARG A 37 0.20 -14.16 23.96
C ARG A 37 0.21 -14.00 22.44
N MET A 38 -0.49 -12.99 21.94
CA MET A 38 -0.51 -12.64 20.53
C MET A 38 0.15 -11.29 20.32
N LEU A 39 0.89 -11.16 19.22
CA LEU A 39 1.50 -9.91 18.78
C LEU A 39 0.89 -9.54 17.42
N PHE A 40 0.22 -8.39 17.35
CA PHE A 40 -0.31 -7.83 16.12
C PHE A 40 0.59 -6.68 15.68
N ILE A 41 1.22 -6.84 14.52
CA ILE A 41 2.05 -5.80 13.89
C ILE A 41 1.30 -5.36 12.64
N ASP A 42 0.98 -4.08 12.57
CA ASP A 42 0.44 -3.46 11.36
C ASP A 42 1.44 -2.44 10.81
N TYR A 43 1.58 -2.39 9.49
CA TYR A 43 2.51 -1.51 8.80
C TYR A 43 1.73 -0.37 8.15
N ILE A 44 2.29 0.84 8.19
CA ILE A 44 1.80 1.95 7.37
C ILE A 44 1.86 1.50 5.90
N SER A 45 0.76 1.73 5.16
CA SER A 45 0.52 1.29 3.78
C SER A 45 1.76 0.78 3.04
N ALA A 46 1.83 -0.53 2.84
CA ALA A 46 3.00 -1.21 2.29
C ALA A 46 3.47 -0.59 0.96
N VAL A 47 2.54 -0.16 0.11
CA VAL A 47 2.86 0.46 -1.19
C VAL A 47 3.62 1.78 -1.05
N ASN A 48 3.37 2.52 0.03
CA ASN A 48 4.01 3.80 0.29
C ASN A 48 5.42 3.63 0.91
N THR A 49 5.72 2.46 1.47
CA THR A 49 6.96 2.19 2.23
C THR A 49 7.93 1.23 1.53
N ILE A 50 7.54 0.59 0.42
CA ILE A 50 8.42 -0.28 -0.37
C ILE A 50 9.69 0.46 -0.80
N ILE A 51 10.87 -0.14 -0.56
CA ILE A 51 12.19 0.36 -1.00
C ILE A 51 12.65 -0.40 -2.27
N PRO A 52 12.64 0.22 -3.48
CA PRO A 52 12.95 -0.43 -4.75
C PRO A 52 14.35 -1.02 -4.78
N THR A 53 15.33 -0.32 -4.18
CA THR A 53 16.70 -0.82 -4.11
C THR A 53 16.81 -2.16 -3.36
N LYS A 54 15.86 -2.46 -2.46
CA LYS A 54 15.73 -3.75 -1.78
C LYS A 54 14.77 -4.73 -2.48
N LEU A 55 13.79 -4.22 -3.24
CA LEU A 55 12.78 -5.04 -3.90
C LEU A 55 13.28 -5.60 -5.24
N ILE A 56 13.92 -4.79 -6.07
CA ILE A 56 14.33 -5.17 -7.42
C ILE A 56 15.25 -6.42 -7.42
N PRO A 57 16.29 -6.52 -6.56
CA PRO A 57 17.10 -7.72 -6.51
C PRO A 57 16.28 -8.99 -6.23
N LYS A 58 15.33 -8.92 -5.29
CA LYS A 58 14.46 -10.06 -4.95
C LYS A 58 13.54 -10.48 -6.10
N LEU A 59 13.08 -9.52 -6.90
CA LEU A 59 12.24 -9.81 -8.08
C LEU A 59 13.07 -10.50 -9.17
N THR A 60 14.30 -10.07 -9.37
CA THR A 60 15.25 -10.73 -10.28
C THR A 60 15.58 -12.14 -9.81
N ASP A 61 15.79 -12.35 -8.49
CA ASP A 61 16.03 -13.68 -7.90
C ASP A 61 14.83 -14.62 -8.08
N LEU A 62 13.61 -14.07 -8.13
CA LEU A 62 12.38 -14.81 -8.42
C LEU A 62 12.18 -15.10 -9.92
N GLY A 63 13.11 -14.68 -10.78
CA GLY A 63 13.10 -14.96 -12.21
C GLY A 63 12.29 -13.98 -13.05
N LEU A 64 11.96 -12.78 -12.54
CA LEU A 64 11.34 -11.75 -13.38
C LEU A 64 12.34 -11.24 -14.42
N ILE A 65 11.85 -11.05 -15.64
CA ILE A 65 12.64 -10.48 -16.74
C ILE A 65 13.03 -9.03 -16.43
N ALA A 66 14.23 -8.62 -16.86
CA ALA A 66 14.79 -7.30 -16.57
C ALA A 66 13.85 -6.14 -16.96
N HIS A 67 13.12 -6.27 -18.07
CA HIS A 67 12.16 -5.25 -18.51
C HIS A 67 11.03 -5.04 -17.50
N LEU A 68 10.50 -6.11 -16.91
CA LEU A 68 9.45 -6.05 -15.91
C LEU A 68 9.97 -5.47 -14.59
N CYS A 69 11.19 -5.85 -14.17
CA CYS A 69 11.85 -5.25 -13.01
C CYS A 69 12.05 -3.74 -13.19
N ASN A 70 12.47 -3.29 -14.37
CA ASN A 70 12.63 -1.87 -14.68
C ASN A 70 11.28 -1.12 -14.69
N TRP A 71 10.24 -1.73 -15.24
CA TRP A 71 8.90 -1.15 -15.20
C TRP A 71 8.38 -0.99 -13.77
N ILE A 72 8.58 -2.00 -12.91
CA ILE A 72 8.23 -1.94 -11.48
C ILE A 72 9.05 -0.85 -10.77
N LEU A 73 10.35 -0.74 -11.09
CA LEU A 73 11.20 0.32 -10.54
C LEU A 73 10.64 1.69 -10.89
N GLU A 74 10.38 1.95 -12.16
CA GLU A 74 9.79 3.21 -12.64
C GLU A 74 8.45 3.49 -11.98
N PHE A 75 7.57 2.50 -11.88
CA PHE A 75 6.28 2.62 -11.20
C PHE A 75 6.42 3.05 -9.73
N LEU A 76 7.45 2.56 -9.03
CA LEU A 76 7.70 2.85 -7.62
C LEU A 76 8.53 4.13 -7.38
N THR A 77 9.27 4.63 -8.37
CA THR A 77 10.13 5.82 -8.25
C THR A 77 9.50 7.08 -8.84
N SER A 78 8.70 6.93 -9.89
CA SER A 78 8.03 8.00 -10.61
C SER A 78 6.55 7.69 -10.72
N LYS A 79 5.76 8.27 -9.80
CA LYS A 79 4.31 8.28 -9.93
C LYS A 79 3.85 9.66 -10.38
N PRO A 80 3.79 9.95 -11.69
CA PRO A 80 3.19 11.18 -12.18
C PRO A 80 1.73 11.20 -11.76
N GLN A 81 1.34 12.20 -10.98
CA GLN A 81 -0.06 12.41 -10.61
C GLN A 81 -0.63 13.58 -11.41
N MET A 82 -1.83 13.39 -11.92
CA MET A 82 -2.62 14.40 -12.63
C MET A 82 -4.06 14.32 -12.16
N VAL A 83 -4.71 15.47 -12.04
CA VAL A 83 -6.13 15.58 -11.71
C VAL A 83 -6.87 15.98 -12.99
N LYS A 84 -7.97 15.28 -13.31
CA LYS A 84 -8.88 15.64 -14.40
C LYS A 84 -10.16 16.21 -13.82
N VAL A 85 -10.57 17.40 -14.27
CA VAL A 85 -11.86 18.02 -13.92
C VAL A 85 -12.57 18.40 -15.21
N GLY A 86 -13.69 17.76 -15.52
CA GLY A 86 -14.37 17.91 -16.81
C GLY A 86 -13.46 17.53 -17.98
N ASN A 87 -13.28 18.45 -18.93
CA ASN A 87 -12.39 18.28 -20.09
C ASN A 87 -10.95 18.79 -19.85
N SER A 88 -10.63 19.25 -18.64
CA SER A 88 -9.35 19.87 -18.31
C SER A 88 -8.48 18.95 -17.45
N PHE A 89 -7.17 18.99 -17.67
CA PHE A 89 -6.16 18.26 -16.89
C PHE A 89 -5.25 19.23 -16.14
N SER A 90 -4.84 18.87 -14.92
CA SER A 90 -3.79 19.60 -14.19
C SER A 90 -2.42 19.33 -14.79
N SER A 91 -1.44 20.17 -14.45
CA SER A 91 -0.03 19.83 -14.68
C SER A 91 0.34 18.53 -13.97
N THR A 92 1.28 17.78 -14.57
CA THR A 92 1.80 16.55 -13.99
C THR A 92 2.72 16.87 -12.82
N VAL A 93 2.43 16.32 -11.64
CA VAL A 93 3.31 16.42 -10.47
C VAL A 93 4.02 15.08 -10.28
N SER A 94 5.35 15.08 -10.36
CA SER A 94 6.18 13.91 -10.03
C SER A 94 6.42 13.86 -8.52
N LYS A 95 5.82 12.90 -7.82
CA LYS A 95 6.07 12.71 -6.40
C LYS A 95 7.29 11.80 -6.20
N HIS A 96 8.44 12.38 -5.88
CA HIS A 96 9.57 11.62 -5.32
C HIS A 96 9.31 11.36 -3.83
N ARG A 97 9.67 10.16 -3.38
CA ARG A 97 9.28 9.58 -2.09
C ARG A 97 9.69 10.45 -0.89
N GLY A 98 8.81 10.57 0.10
CA GLY A 98 9.14 11.09 1.44
C GLY A 98 8.49 12.41 1.85
N SER A 99 7.84 13.13 0.94
CA SER A 99 7.03 14.30 1.30
C SER A 99 5.59 13.86 1.57
N THR A 100 5.15 14.04 2.82
CA THR A 100 3.76 14.32 3.19
C THR A 100 3.31 15.64 2.56
N GLY A 101 3.45 15.76 1.23
CA GLY A 101 2.76 16.77 0.44
C GLY A 101 1.33 16.30 0.25
N LEU A 102 0.50 16.72 1.22
CA LEU A 102 -0.93 17.00 1.12
C LEU A 102 -1.64 16.42 -0.11
N PHE A 103 -2.00 15.15 -0.04
CA PHE A 103 -3.34 14.77 -0.46
C PHE A 103 -4.03 14.32 0.82
N SER A 104 -4.61 15.29 1.51
CA SER A 104 -5.54 15.02 2.60
C SER A 104 -6.74 14.33 1.97
N ASP A 105 -7.09 13.21 2.56
CA ASP A 105 -8.17 12.34 2.14
C ASP A 105 -9.48 13.14 2.00
N ASN A 106 -10.19 12.83 0.91
CA ASN A 106 -11.62 12.98 0.63
C ASN A 106 -12.36 14.33 0.79
N THR A 107 -11.79 15.41 1.36
CA THR A 107 -12.55 16.68 1.47
C THR A 107 -11.74 17.97 1.29
N THR A 108 -10.41 17.96 1.24
CA THR A 108 -9.68 19.25 1.22
C THR A 108 -8.51 19.25 0.25
N ILE A 109 -8.75 19.82 -0.93
CA ILE A 109 -7.66 20.32 -1.79
C ILE A 109 -7.16 21.62 -1.15
N LEU A 110 -6.12 21.54 -0.31
CA LEU A 110 -5.29 22.70 -0.01
C LEU A 110 -4.41 22.97 -1.24
N GLY A 111 -5.04 23.51 -2.27
CA GLY A 111 -4.35 24.12 -3.40
C GLY A 111 -3.68 25.38 -2.90
N LEU A 112 -2.35 25.44 -3.00
CA LEU A 112 -1.63 26.69 -2.97
C LEU A 112 -2.11 27.48 -4.20
N ILE A 113 -3.09 28.37 -4.01
CA ILE A 113 -3.58 29.27 -5.05
C ILE A 113 -2.49 30.30 -5.30
N THR A 114 -1.48 29.93 -6.09
CA THR A 114 -0.60 30.91 -6.73
C THR A 114 -1.41 31.64 -7.79
N LYS A 115 -1.95 32.79 -7.37
CA LYS A 115 -2.45 33.91 -8.19
C LYS A 115 -3.54 33.57 -9.23
N GLY A 116 -4.78 33.98 -8.94
CA GLY A 116 -5.57 34.69 -9.96
C GLY A 116 -6.99 34.22 -10.28
N TYR A 117 -7.45 33.06 -9.84
CA TYR A 117 -8.80 32.58 -10.23
C TYR A 117 -9.74 32.46 -9.02
N LYS A 118 -10.38 33.59 -8.67
CA LYS A 118 -11.38 33.70 -7.59
C LYS A 118 -12.83 33.44 -8.04
N SER A 119 -13.09 32.98 -9.27
CA SER A 119 -14.48 32.89 -9.79
C SER A 119 -15.08 31.49 -9.86
N ALA A 120 -14.44 30.45 -9.33
CA ALA A 120 -14.91 29.07 -9.50
C ALA A 120 -15.77 28.51 -8.35
N TYR A 121 -16.15 29.33 -7.35
CA TYR A 121 -17.03 28.90 -6.26
C TYR A 121 -18.10 29.96 -5.98
N ARG A 122 -19.09 30.02 -6.87
CA ARG A 122 -20.44 30.49 -6.57
C ARG A 122 -21.39 29.57 -7.31
N ASP A 123 -22.08 28.74 -6.56
CA ASP A 123 -23.55 28.65 -6.52
C ASP A 123 -23.94 28.38 -5.06
#